data_AF-A0A0N0TQR5-F1
#
_entry.id   AF-A0A0N0TQR5-F1
#
_cell.length_a   1.000
_cell.length_b   1.000
_cell.length_c   1.000
_cell.angle_alpha   90.00
_cell.angle_beta   90.00
_cell.angle_gamma   90.00
#
_symmetry.space_group_name_H-M   'P 1'
#
loop_
_entity.id
_entity.type
_entity.pdbx_description
1 polymer ?
#
loop_
_entity_poly.entity_id
_entity_poly.type
_entity_poly.pdbx_seq_one_letter_code
_entity_poly.pdbx_strand_id
1 'polypeptide(L)' 'MQNAGIQATVPDEPLVLSTKNPVQLTSKLTKFPPKGDLYKLTDPIELVLPDNPDTTIVRIDQFPVNVGKL' A
#
# COMPACT_ATOMS: atom_id res chain seq x y z
N MET A 1 -15.07 -31.43 37.10
CA MET A 1 -13.98 -30.87 36.26
C MET A 1 -14.60 -30.46 34.92
N GLN A 2 -15.04 -29.22 34.78
CA GLN A 2 -15.56 -28.69 33.50
C GLN A 2 -14.46 -27.83 32.90
N ASN A 3 -13.82 -28.32 31.85
CA ASN A 3 -12.75 -27.58 31.17
C ASN A 3 -13.39 -26.44 30.39
N ALA A 4 -13.03 -25.21 30.77
CA ALA A 4 -13.36 -24.01 30.04
C ALA A 4 -12.74 -24.09 28.64
N GLY A 5 -13.58 -24.25 27.61
CA GLY A 5 -13.18 -24.07 26.22
C GLY A 5 -12.90 -22.60 26.01
N ILE A 6 -11.62 -22.21 25.98
CA ILE A 6 -11.22 -20.90 25.50
C ILE A 6 -11.58 -20.89 24.02
N GLN A 7 -12.63 -20.18 23.64
CA GLN A 7 -12.97 -19.94 22.25
C GLN A 7 -11.90 -18.99 21.69
N ALA A 8 -10.82 -19.57 21.18
CA ALA A 8 -9.81 -18.84 20.45
C ALA A 8 -10.51 -18.23 19.22
N THR A 9 -10.67 -16.91 19.23
CA THR A 9 -11.01 -16.17 18.01
C THR A 9 -9.85 -16.39 17.05
N VAL A 10 -10.07 -17.17 15.98
CA VAL A 10 -9.12 -17.21 14.87
C VAL A 10 -8.99 -15.76 14.41
N PRO A 11 -7.79 -15.16 14.39
CA PRO A 11 -7.62 -13.82 13.86
C PRO A 11 -8.08 -13.86 12.40
N ASP A 12 -8.96 -12.93 12.01
CA ASP A 12 -9.34 -12.79 10.60
C ASP A 12 -8.07 -12.63 9.77
N GLU A 13 -7.95 -13.41 8.69
CA GLU A 13 -6.83 -13.28 7.77
C GLU A 13 -6.79 -11.86 7.19
N PRO A 14 -5.59 -11.27 7.02
CA PRO A 14 -5.49 -9.89 6.55
C PRO A 14 -6.00 -9.75 5.12
N LEU A 15 -6.73 -8.68 4.83
CA LEU A 15 -7.11 -8.31 3.47
C LEU A 15 -5.86 -7.93 2.67
N VAL A 16 -5.52 -8.74 1.65
CA VAL A 16 -4.40 -8.47 0.74
C VAL A 16 -4.92 -7.86 -0.55
N LEU A 17 -4.43 -6.67 -0.88
CA LEU A 17 -4.79 -5.95 -2.11
C LEU A 17 -3.56 -5.77 -3.01
N SER A 18 -3.80 -5.62 -4.30
CA SER A 18 -2.80 -5.27 -5.31
C SER A 18 -3.16 -3.98 -6.03
N THR A 19 -2.19 -3.35 -6.69
CA THR A 19 -2.44 -2.17 -7.51
C THR A 19 -3.08 -2.56 -8.83
N LYS A 20 -4.15 -1.87 -9.24
CA LYS A 20 -4.79 -2.11 -10.55
C LYS A 20 -3.86 -1.80 -11.72
N ASN A 21 -3.08 -0.72 -11.59
CA ASN A 21 -2.13 -0.25 -12.58
C ASN A 21 -0.76 0.03 -11.93
N PRO A 22 0.34 0.04 -12.69
CA PRO A 22 1.65 0.44 -12.16
C PRO A 22 1.61 1.84 -11.54
N VAL A 23 2.16 1.97 -10.33
CA VAL A 23 2.24 3.26 -9.63
C VAL A 23 3.45 4.05 -10.12
N GLN A 24 3.24 5.32 -10.44
CA GLN A 24 4.30 6.23 -10.87
C GLN A 24 4.53 7.34 -9.84
N LEU A 25 5.79 7.50 -9.47
CA LEU A 25 6.28 8.56 -8.60
C LEU A 25 7.23 9.45 -9.38
N THR A 26 6.99 10.75 -9.36
CA THR A 26 7.82 11.74 -10.07
C THR A 26 8.44 12.75 -9.11
N SER A 27 9.66 13.18 -9.41
CA SER A 27 10.35 14.21 -8.65
C SER A 27 11.23 15.06 -9.55
N LYS A 28 11.43 16.32 -9.16
CA LYS A 28 12.44 17.18 -9.76
C LYS A 28 13.71 17.03 -8.94
N LEU A 29 14.72 16.38 -9.52
CA LEU A 29 15.98 16.16 -8.83
C LEU A 29 16.70 17.48 -8.58
N THR A 30 17.08 17.71 -7.32
CA THR A 30 17.95 18.85 -6.97
C THR A 30 19.43 18.44 -7.00
N LYS A 31 19.71 17.14 -6.87
CA LYS A 31 21.05 16.53 -6.82
C LYS A 31 20.96 15.03 -7.13
N PHE A 32 22.10 14.41 -7.48
CA PHE A 32 22.22 12.96 -7.64
C PHE A 32 23.34 12.40 -6.75
N PRO A 33 23.13 11.33 -5.97
CA PRO A 33 21.86 10.61 -5.78
C PRO A 33 20.78 11.47 -5.11
N PRO A 34 19.48 11.23 -5.37
CA PRO A 34 18.36 12.11 -4.98
C PRO A 34 17.98 11.96 -3.50
N LYS A 35 18.98 12.08 -2.62
CA LYS A 35 18.85 11.86 -1.17
C LYS A 35 18.01 12.97 -0.54
N GLY A 36 16.86 12.58 0.01
CA GLY A 36 15.92 13.50 0.67
C GLY A 36 15.07 14.33 -0.30
N ASP A 37 15.10 14.03 -1.61
CA ASP A 37 14.15 14.62 -2.55
C ASP A 37 12.76 13.99 -2.32
N LEU A 38 11.72 14.83 -2.35
CA LEU A 38 10.33 14.40 -2.20
C LEU A 38 9.78 13.92 -3.55
N TYR A 39 9.13 12.76 -3.54
CA TYR A 39 8.44 12.23 -4.70
C TYR A 39 6.93 12.46 -4.58
N LYS A 40 6.32 12.83 -5.70
CA LYS A 40 4.88 13.02 -5.81
C LYS A 40 4.27 11.89 -6.59
N LEU A 41 3.13 11.44 -6.12
CA LEU A 41 2.25 10.54 -6.85
C LEU A 41 1.67 11.27 -8.06
N THR A 42 1.76 10.65 -9.23
CA THR A 42 1.22 11.25 -10.47
C THR A 42 -0.30 11.10 -10.54
N ASP A 43 -0.80 9.90 -10.25
CA ASP A 43 -2.22 9.55 -10.29
C ASP A 43 -2.60 8.76 -9.03
N PRO A 44 -3.85 8.87 -8.53
CA PRO A 44 -4.30 8.08 -7.39
C PRO A 44 -4.08 6.58 -7.56
N ILE A 45 -3.67 5.90 -6.50
CA ILE A 45 -3.46 4.45 -6.54
C ILE A 45 -4.79 3.76 -6.31
N GLU A 46 -5.23 2.97 -7.28
CA GLU A 46 -6.39 2.08 -7.12
C GLU A 46 -5.92 0.71 -6.63
N LEU A 47 -6.46 0.27 -5.50
CA LEU A 47 -6.21 -1.04 -4.94
C LEU A 47 -7.40 -1.97 -5.17
N VAL A 48 -7.10 -3.16 -5.65
CA VAL A 48 -8.05 -4.19 -6.08
C VAL A 48 -7.73 -5.51 -5.41
N LEU A 49 -8.67 -6.44 -5.45
CA LEU A 49 -8.40 -7.83 -5.12
C LEU A 49 -7.65 -8.51 -6.28
N PRO A 50 -6.61 -9.32 -6.04
CA PRO A 50 -5.87 -9.99 -7.11
C PRO A 50 -6.73 -10.90 -7.99
N ASP A 51 -7.78 -11.52 -7.42
CA ASP A 51 -8.73 -12.41 -8.10
C ASP A 51 -9.95 -11.68 -8.69
N ASN A 52 -10.14 -10.40 -8.38
CA ASN A 52 -11.19 -9.55 -8.96
C ASN A 52 -10.64 -8.13 -9.26
N PRO A 53 -9.80 -8.00 -10.32
CA PRO A 53 -9.07 -6.76 -10.60
C PRO A 53 -9.93 -5.62 -11.18
N ASP A 54 -11.16 -5.91 -11.61
CA ASP A 54 -12.04 -4.91 -12.21
C ASP A 54 -12.71 -4.01 -11.16
N THR A 55 -12.77 -4.48 -9.91
CA THR A 55 -13.42 -3.77 -8.81
C THR A 55 -12.40 -3.06 -7.92
N THR A 56 -12.41 -1.73 -7.96
CA THR A 56 -11.61 -0.92 -7.04
C THR A 56 -12.21 -0.97 -5.63
N ILE A 57 -11.42 -1.44 -4.66
CA ILE A 57 -11.81 -1.58 -3.25
C ILE A 57 -11.51 -0.30 -2.48
N VAL A 58 -10.34 0.30 -2.72
CA VAL A 58 -9.91 1.54 -2.07
C VAL A 58 -9.01 2.35 -2.99
N ARG A 59 -8.97 3.67 -2.76
CA ARG A 59 -8.12 4.60 -3.48
C ARG A 59 -7.17 5.33 -2.52
N ILE A 60 -5.90 5.44 -2.89
CA ILE A 60 -4.92 6.26 -2.20
C ILE A 60 -4.67 7.51 -3.04
N ASP A 61 -5.20 8.65 -2.58
CA ASP A 61 -5.12 9.92 -3.29
C ASP A 61 -3.75 10.57 -3.22
N GLN A 62 -3.03 10.33 -2.11
CA GLN A 62 -1.72 10.92 -1.85
C GLN A 62 -0.82 9.90 -1.20
N PHE A 63 0.39 9.74 -1.76
CA PHE A 63 1.40 8.84 -1.24
C PHE A 63 2.77 9.54 -1.23
N PRO A 64 3.00 10.48 -0.29
CA PRO A 64 4.28 11.18 -0.20
C PRO A 64 5.36 10.22 0.30
N VAL A 65 6.39 10.02 -0.52
CA VAL A 65 7.50 9.11 -0.17
C VAL A 65 8.80 9.90 -0.08
N ASN A 66 9.51 9.71 1.03
CA ASN A 66 10.89 10.18 1.19
C ASN A 66 11.84 9.02 0.93
N VAL A 67 12.72 9.16 -0.08
CA VAL A 67 13.77 8.16 -0.33
C VAL A 67 14.87 8.32 0.73
N GLY A 68 14.94 7.35 1.64
CA GLY A 68 15.92 7.29 2.71
C GLY A 68 17.36 7.16 2.20
N LYS A 69 18.32 7.57 3.03
CA LYS A 69 19.74 7.29 2.79
C LYS A 69 19.98 5.81 3.06
N LEU A 70 20.43 5.05 2.06
CA LEU A 70 21.24 3.86 2.32
C LEU A 70 22.54 4.29 3.00
#